data_AF-A0A967KG58-F1
#
_entry.id   AF-A0A967KG58-F1
#
_cell.length_a   1.000
_cell.length_b   1.000
_cell.length_c   1.000
_cell.angle_alpha   90.00
_cell.angle_beta   90.00
_cell.angle_gamma   90.00
#
_symmetry.space_group_name_H-M   'P 1'
#
loop_
_entity.id
_entity.type
_entity.pdbx_description
1 polymer ?
#
loop_
_entity_poly.entity_id
_entity_poly.type
_entity_poly.pdbx_seq_one_letter_code
_entity_poly.pdbx_strand_id
1 'polypeptide(L)'
;MGKLAFQNGRRLSIFAVAMLLFGCGGGGSDGGGSPPPPPPPAAPVANAGPDQTVQELTVVNLSGSATDANGDPITYSWAQTAGQMVTLNTPDS
;
A
#
# COMPACT_ATOMS: atom_id res chain seq x y z
N MET A 1 33.11 -24.82 3.67
CA MET A 1 33.64 -26.20 3.64
C MET A 1 33.61 -26.75 5.06
N GLY A 2 32.75 -27.73 5.34
CA GLY A 2 32.59 -28.39 6.63
C GLY A 2 31.67 -29.59 6.44
N LYS A 3 32.22 -30.79 6.66
CA LYS A 3 31.75 -32.10 6.18
C LYS A 3 30.82 -32.79 7.20
N LEU A 4 29.84 -33.53 6.66
CA LEU A 4 29.31 -34.85 7.08
C LEU A 4 28.44 -34.99 8.34
N ALA A 5 27.25 -35.58 8.16
CA ALA A 5 26.91 -36.89 8.73
C ALA A 5 25.68 -37.50 8.02
N PHE A 6 25.94 -38.45 7.10
CA PHE A 6 24.94 -39.41 6.64
C PHE A 6 24.97 -40.58 7.62
N GLN A 7 23.86 -40.83 8.34
CA GLN A 7 23.63 -42.02 9.14
C GLN A 7 22.39 -42.71 8.55
N ASN A 8 22.60 -43.76 7.74
CA ASN A 8 22.50 -45.17 8.11
C ASN A 8 21.13 -45.60 8.69
N GLY A 9 20.37 -46.42 7.96
CA GLY A 9 19.24 -47.13 8.57
C GLY A 9 18.21 -47.80 7.64
N ARG A 10 18.64 -48.77 6.83
CA ARG A 10 17.92 -50.01 6.44
C ARG A 10 16.36 -50.07 6.54
N ARG A 11 15.78 -50.37 5.36
CA ARG A 11 14.76 -51.43 5.09
C ARG A 11 13.28 -51.12 5.32
N LEU A 12 12.60 -50.97 4.19
CA LEU A 12 11.43 -51.74 3.75
C LEU A 12 10.28 -51.90 4.74
N SER A 13 9.21 -51.13 4.53
CA SER A 13 7.84 -51.67 4.52
C SER A 13 6.89 -50.62 3.93
N ILE A 14 6.51 -50.83 2.67
CA ILE A 14 5.34 -50.21 2.06
C ILE A 14 4.13 -50.87 2.71
N PHE A 15 3.56 -50.24 3.74
CA PHE A 15 2.19 -50.56 4.14
C PHE A 15 1.26 -49.64 3.35
N ALA A 16 0.84 -50.16 2.20
CA ALA A 16 -0.30 -49.66 1.47
C ALA A 16 -1.55 -49.82 2.36
N VAL A 17 -1.88 -48.78 3.13
CA VAL A 17 -3.19 -48.68 3.78
C VAL A 17 -4.11 -48.01 2.79
N ALA A 18 -5.02 -48.84 2.27
CA ALA A 18 -5.99 -48.54 1.26
C ALA A 18 -6.75 -47.24 1.54
N MET A 19 -6.94 -46.48 0.45
CA MET A 19 -7.92 -45.41 0.33
C MET A 19 -9.30 -45.92 0.74
N LEU A 20 -9.77 -45.57 1.94
CA LEU A 20 -11.19 -45.59 2.28
C LEU A 20 -11.71 -44.15 2.17
N LEU A 21 -11.87 -43.72 0.92
CA LEU A 21 -12.64 -42.52 0.55
C LEU A 21 -14.12 -42.78 0.87
N PHE A 22 -14.51 -42.59 2.14
CA PHE A 22 -15.89 -42.20 2.42
C PHE A 22 -16.03 -40.74 2.04
N GLY A 23 -16.31 -40.54 0.75
CA GLY A 23 -16.84 -39.29 0.25
C GLY A 23 -18.15 -38.97 0.96
N CYS A 24 -18.17 -37.84 1.65
CA CYS A 24 -19.32 -36.99 1.86
C CYS A 24 -18.79 -35.58 1.54
N GLY A 25 -19.05 -34.99 0.38
CA GLY A 25 -20.39 -34.72 -0.13
C GLY A 25 -20.83 -33.40 0.46
N GLY A 26 -20.50 -32.28 -0.19
CA GLY A 26 -20.85 -30.94 0.30
C GLY A 26 -20.39 -29.84 -0.65
N GLY A 27 -20.73 -29.93 -1.93
CA GLY A 27 -20.56 -28.84 -2.89
C GLY A 27 -21.61 -27.77 -2.65
N GLY A 28 -21.35 -26.85 -1.72
CA GLY A 28 -22.05 -25.57 -1.63
C GLY A 28 -21.49 -24.64 -2.70
N SER A 29 -22.07 -24.65 -3.90
CA SER A 29 -21.84 -23.56 -4.84
C SER A 29 -22.66 -22.38 -4.33
N ASP A 30 -22.09 -21.62 -3.40
CA ASP A 30 -22.65 -20.36 -2.93
C ASP A 30 -22.68 -19.43 -4.15
N GLY A 31 -23.80 -19.43 -4.89
CA GLY A 31 -24.03 -18.55 -6.04
C GLY A 31 -24.04 -17.06 -5.69
N GLY A 32 -23.74 -16.71 -4.44
CA GLY A 32 -23.42 -15.36 -4.03
C GLY A 32 -21.96 -15.07 -4.34
N GLY A 33 -21.71 -14.49 -5.52
CA GLY A 33 -20.45 -13.81 -5.77
C GLY A 33 -20.22 -12.83 -4.63
N SER A 34 -19.23 -13.12 -3.78
CA SER A 34 -18.83 -12.20 -2.72
C SER A 34 -18.56 -10.84 -3.38
N PRO A 35 -19.03 -9.72 -2.80
CA PRO A 35 -18.74 -8.42 -3.36
C PRO A 35 -17.22 -8.28 -3.49
N PRO A 36 -16.72 -7.68 -4.59
CA PRO A 36 -15.29 -7.46 -4.72
C PRO A 36 -14.79 -6.70 -3.49
N PRO A 37 -13.57 -7.01 -3.00
CA PRO A 37 -13.01 -6.27 -1.88
C PRO A 37 -12.99 -4.77 -2.22
N PRO A 38 -13.19 -3.89 -1.22
CA PRO A 38 -13.12 -2.46 -1.45
C PRO A 38 -11.74 -2.09 -2.05
N PRO A 39 -11.67 -1.04 -2.87
CA PRO A 39 -10.40 -0.55 -3.40
C PRO A 39 -9.40 -0.30 -2.26
N PRO A 40 -8.10 -0.53 -2.50
CA PRO A 40 -7.07 -0.10 -1.55
C PRO A 40 -7.20 1.40 -1.27
N PRO A 41 -6.83 1.88 -0.07
CA PRO A 41 -6.75 3.30 0.20
C PRO A 41 -5.79 3.97 -0.79
N ALA A 42 -6.24 5.03 -1.44
CA ALA A 42 -5.44 5.86 -2.32
C ALA A 42 -4.78 6.99 -1.52
N ALA A 43 -3.59 7.40 -1.93
CA ALA A 43 -3.00 8.63 -1.43
C ALA A 43 -3.59 9.83 -2.20
N PRO A 44 -3.71 11.01 -1.57
CA PRO A 44 -4.15 12.21 -2.26
C PRO A 44 -3.14 12.61 -3.34
N VAL A 45 -3.64 13.07 -4.47
CA VAL A 45 -2.85 13.68 -5.54
C VAL A 45 -2.77 15.18 -5.29
N ALA A 46 -1.58 15.70 -5.00
CA ALA A 46 -1.34 17.11 -4.71
C ALA A 46 -0.87 17.90 -5.94
N ASN A 47 -1.31 19.16 -6.04
CA ASN A 47 -0.92 20.13 -7.05
C ASN A 47 -0.60 21.48 -6.39
N ALA A 48 0.64 21.96 -6.55
CA ALA A 48 1.11 23.21 -5.96
C ALA A 48 0.61 24.49 -6.67
N GLY A 49 -0.07 24.34 -7.82
CA GLY A 49 -0.45 25.45 -8.69
C GLY A 49 0.60 25.75 -9.77
N PRO A 50 0.36 26.77 -10.60
CA PRO A 50 1.30 27.21 -11.62
C PRO A 50 2.52 27.91 -11.00
N ASP A 51 3.63 27.90 -11.74
CA ASP A 51 4.84 28.65 -11.37
C ASP A 51 4.55 30.15 -11.25
N GLN A 52 5.11 30.77 -10.20
CA GLN A 52 4.98 32.20 -9.95
C GLN A 52 6.34 32.88 -10.13
N THR A 53 6.38 33.95 -10.93
CA THR A 53 7.55 34.83 -11.04
C THR A 53 7.22 36.15 -10.36
N VAL A 54 8.00 36.50 -9.34
CA VAL A 54 7.79 37.69 -8.52
C VAL A 54 9.10 38.45 -8.35
N GLN A 55 8.99 39.74 -8.02
CA GLN A 55 10.17 40.51 -7.61
C GLN A 55 10.62 40.06 -6.22
N GLU A 56 11.91 40.23 -5.93
CA GLU A 56 12.42 40.00 -4.58
C GLU A 56 11.71 40.86 -3.54
N LEU A 57 11.71 40.39 -2.28
CA LEU A 57 11.07 41.06 -1.13
C LEU A 57 9.56 41.29 -1.28
N THR A 58 8.90 40.58 -2.19
CA THR A 58 7.44 40.58 -2.32
C THR A 58 6.82 39.45 -1.49
N VAL A 59 5.63 39.71 -0.94
CA VAL A 59 4.83 38.68 -0.28
C VAL A 59 4.15 37.83 -1.35
N VAL A 60 4.33 36.51 -1.25
CA VAL A 60 3.77 35.54 -2.18
C VAL A 60 2.72 34.69 -1.46
N ASN A 61 1.53 34.59 -2.05
CA ASN A 61 0.47 33.74 -1.51
C ASN A 61 0.43 32.42 -2.29
N LEU A 62 0.79 31.32 -1.64
CA LEU A 62 0.77 29.98 -2.23
C LEU A 62 -0.62 29.34 -2.05
N SER A 63 -1.17 28.79 -3.13
CA SER A 63 -2.45 28.09 -3.11
C SER A 63 -2.30 26.79 -3.88
N GLY A 64 -2.44 25.69 -3.14
CA GLY A 64 -2.40 24.33 -3.67
C GLY A 64 -3.79 23.70 -3.64
N SER A 65 -3.95 22.64 -4.41
CA SER A 65 -5.13 21.78 -4.39
C SER A 65 -4.69 20.33 -4.28
N ALA A 66 -5.58 19.48 -3.78
CA ALA A 66 -5.37 18.05 -3.79
C ALA A 66 -6.69 17.32 -3.94
N THR A 67 -6.63 16.12 -4.52
CA THR A 67 -7.79 15.25 -4.72
C THR A 67 -7.51 13.90 -4.12
N ASP A 68 -8.46 13.38 -3.35
CA ASP A 68 -8.43 12.02 -2.82
C ASP A 68 -9.60 11.21 -3.41
N ALA A 69 -9.32 9.98 -3.86
CA ALA A 69 -10.32 9.14 -4.53
C ALA A 69 -11.29 8.45 -3.55
N ASN A 70 -10.88 8.32 -2.28
CA ASN A 70 -11.69 7.75 -1.22
C ASN A 70 -12.56 8.81 -0.52
N GLY A 71 -12.28 10.09 -0.75
CA GLY A 71 -12.95 11.22 -0.11
C GLY A 71 -12.43 11.49 1.30
N ASP A 72 -11.23 10.99 1.62
CA ASP A 72 -10.63 11.19 2.93
C ASP A 72 -10.27 12.67 3.15
N PRO A 73 -10.34 13.18 4.41
CA PRO A 73 -9.95 14.55 4.72
C PRO A 73 -8.49 14.82 4.32
N ILE A 74 -8.25 15.95 3.66
CA ILE A 74 -6.91 16.35 3.21
C ILE A 74 -6.36 17.45 4.12
N THR A 75 -5.12 17.27 4.58
CA THR A 75 -4.32 18.29 5.27
C THR A 75 -3.22 18.81 4.36
N TYR A 76 -2.91 20.09 4.46
CA TYR A 76 -1.89 20.75 3.64
C TYR A 76 -0.71 21.19 4.50
N SER A 77 0.50 21.02 3.96
CA SER A 77 1.74 21.51 4.56
C SER A 77 2.68 21.98 3.44
N TRP A 78 3.36 23.09 3.68
CA TRP A 78 4.30 23.67 2.72
C TRP A 78 5.74 23.51 3.22
N ALA A 79 6.62 23.07 2.32
CA ALA A 79 8.04 22.96 2.58
C ALA A 79 8.82 23.53 1.39
N GLN A 80 9.84 24.33 1.68
CA GLN A 80 10.78 24.76 0.67
C GLN A 80 11.75 23.63 0.34
N THR A 81 11.82 23.25 -0.93
CA THR A 81 12.64 22.13 -1.39
C THR A 81 13.97 22.56 -2.00
N ALA A 82 14.08 23.82 -2.45
CA ALA A 82 15.26 24.36 -3.10
C ALA A 82 15.33 25.89 -3.01
N GLY A 83 16.48 26.47 -3.39
CA GLY A 83 16.71 27.91 -3.44
C GLY A 83 17.12 28.53 -2.09
N GLN A 84 17.19 29.86 -2.05
CA GLN A 84 17.48 30.61 -0.84
C GLN A 84 16.34 30.44 0.17
N MET A 85 16.67 30.03 1.40
CA MET A 85 15.67 29.83 2.45
C MET A 85 14.85 31.10 2.68
N VAL A 86 13.52 30.97 2.63
CA VAL A 86 12.55 32.02 2.94
C VAL A 86 11.65 31.57 4.08
N THR A 87 11.08 32.53 4.79
CA THR A 87 10.07 32.24 5.81
C THR A 87 8.77 31.83 5.11
N LEU A 88 8.29 30.62 5.39
CA LEU A 88 6.96 30.16 4.99
C LEU A 88 6.00 30.40 6.15
N ASN A 89 5.04 31.29 5.96
CA ASN A 89 3.94 31.49 6.89
C ASN A 89 2.78 30.59 6.45
N THR A 90 2.54 29.50 7.18
CA THR A 90 1.28 28.76 7.05
C THR A 90 0.21 29.55 7.81
N PRO A 91 -1.00 29.78 7.25
CA PRO A 91 -2.11 30.21 8.08
C PRO A 91 -2.26 29.15 9.18
N ASP A 92 -2.19 29.59 10.43
CA ASP A 92 -2.30 28.73 11.61
C ASP A 92 -3.55 27.85 11.43
N SER A 93 -3.36 26.52 11.54
CA SER A 93 -4.40 25.52 11.28
C SER A 93 -5.60 25.62 12.21
#